data_AF-A0A8J3JUB4-F1
#
_entry.id   AF-A0A8J3JUB4-F1
#
_cell.length_a   1.000
_cell.length_b   1.000
_cell.length_c   1.000
_cell.angle_alpha   90.00
_cell.angle_beta   90.00
_cell.angle_gamma   90.00
#
_symmetry.space_group_name_H-M   'P 1'
#
loop_
_entity.id
_entity.type
_entity.pdbx_description
1 polymer ?
#
loop_
_entity_poly.entity_id
_entity_poly.type
_entity_poly.pdbx_seq_one_letter_code
_entity_poly.pdbx_strand_id
1 'polypeptide(L)'
;MSYEPSEAARERFARQQERLHAELLGSGLPVFALAGPALPGAARFAGLGQADGRITSVRVVHGEGLTLPWAAVETVCRSGTSFDSGPLRGEVEVGMRGHGHRFADVEWTEGDTTVLVDGVAVAGRLVRAGDRWWAARCSRQDVEITVVARDWRPEVLSVHAVTELTAMLARPHVGPPGSGTGPDDPEAARVPAGEPHRVLADVCLRLGRERAALLADGGPGPRLPGYWRTLWRAAVRRQMELADQPEPVADRAVSGMLAQLSTLQDGADWFRADARLRERAVAETLLFATSLSEAVSSAGAQRAWQRREETVRRPDLPVQIRAAADEDWRDAWSAWANGHAADPAR
;
A
#
# COMPACT_ATOMS: atom_id res chain seq x y z
N MET A 1 -1.85 -13.02 29.11
CA MET A 1 -1.42 -11.77 29.78
C MET A 1 -2.20 -10.64 29.13
N SER A 2 -3.18 -10.05 29.82
CA SER A 2 -3.94 -8.90 29.30
C SER A 2 -3.02 -7.67 29.34
N TYR A 3 -2.73 -7.08 28.19
CA TYR A 3 -1.98 -5.83 28.12
C TYR A 3 -2.91 -4.71 28.58
N GLU A 4 -2.74 -4.25 29.82
CA GLU A 4 -3.41 -3.04 30.26
C GLU A 4 -2.66 -1.81 29.72
N PRO A 5 -3.31 -0.93 28.95
CA PRO A 5 -2.67 0.29 28.48
C PRO A 5 -2.28 1.17 29.67
N SER A 6 -1.04 1.65 29.70
CA SER A 6 -0.57 2.64 30.68
C SER A 6 -1.46 3.88 30.70
N GLU A 7 -1.52 4.57 31.84
CA GLU A 7 -2.27 5.83 32.00
C GLU A 7 -1.90 6.87 30.94
N ALA A 8 -0.60 7.05 30.67
CA ALA A 8 -0.11 7.92 29.61
C ALA A 8 -0.55 7.50 28.19
N ALA A 9 -0.84 6.21 27.95
CA ALA A 9 -1.43 5.75 26.69
C ALA A 9 -2.94 6.07 26.62
N ARG A 10 -3.65 5.91 27.74
CA ARG A 10 -5.08 6.27 27.85
C ARG A 10 -5.30 7.77 27.65
N GLU A 11 -4.48 8.62 28.26
CA GLU A 11 -4.54 10.08 28.07
C GLU A 11 -4.22 10.52 26.64
N ARG A 12 -3.24 9.88 25.98
CA ARG A 12 -2.93 10.16 24.57
C ARG A 12 -4.09 9.77 23.67
N PHE A 13 -4.70 8.62 23.92
CA PHE A 13 -5.87 8.16 23.21
C PHE A 13 -7.07 9.10 23.40
N ALA A 14 -7.35 9.52 24.63
CA ALA A 14 -8.42 10.47 24.94
C ALA A 14 -8.23 11.81 24.21
N ARG A 15 -7.03 12.40 24.29
CA ARG A 15 -6.70 13.64 23.56
C ARG A 15 -6.83 13.50 22.04
N GLN A 16 -6.41 12.36 21.50
CA GLN A 16 -6.57 12.07 20.08
C GLN A 16 -8.05 11.96 19.70
N GLN A 17 -8.87 11.33 20.54
CA GLN A 17 -10.30 11.18 20.32
C GLN A 17 -11.03 12.52 20.35
N GLU A 18 -10.71 13.37 21.33
CA GLU A 18 -11.25 14.72 21.45
C GLU A 18 -10.87 15.59 20.24
N ARG A 19 -9.61 15.51 19.80
CA ARG A 19 -9.15 16.23 18.62
C ARG A 19 -9.90 15.78 17.36
N LEU A 20 -10.00 14.47 17.13
CA LEU A 20 -10.73 13.91 15.98
C LEU A 20 -12.22 14.29 16.02
N HIS A 21 -12.83 14.27 17.20
CA HIS A 21 -14.22 14.69 17.38
C HIS A 21 -14.41 16.16 16.99
N ALA A 22 -13.54 17.04 17.47
CA ALA A 22 -13.57 18.47 17.15
C ALA A 22 -13.30 18.74 15.66
N GLU A 23 -12.35 18.02 15.05
CA GLU A 23 -12.05 18.11 13.61
C GLU A 23 -13.25 17.69 12.74
N LEU A 24 -13.90 16.57 13.08
CA LEU A 24 -15.07 16.09 12.35
C LEU A 24 -16.24 17.07 12.46
N LEU A 25 -16.57 17.54 13.67
CA LEU A 25 -17.62 18.53 13.87
C LEU A 25 -17.30 19.85 13.15
N GLY A 26 -16.05 20.31 13.24
CA GLY A 26 -15.59 21.54 12.58
C GLY A 26 -15.59 21.46 11.05
N SER A 27 -15.51 20.26 10.48
CA SER A 27 -15.52 20.06 9.02
C SER A 27 -16.90 20.28 8.38
N GLY A 28 -17.97 20.10 9.15
CA GLY A 28 -19.35 20.13 8.64
C GLY A 28 -19.70 18.94 7.72
N LEU A 29 -18.81 17.97 7.52
CA LEU A 29 -19.08 16.77 6.75
C LEU A 29 -19.94 15.81 7.58
N PRO A 30 -21.18 15.47 7.15
CA PRO A 30 -21.96 14.47 7.86
C PRO A 30 -21.25 13.12 7.81
N VAL A 31 -21.38 12.33 8.88
CA VAL A 31 -20.84 10.97 8.95
C VAL A 31 -21.97 9.99 8.81
N PHE A 32 -21.95 9.13 7.78
CA PHE A 32 -22.95 8.09 7.61
C PHE A 32 -22.46 6.72 8.11
N ALA A 33 -23.37 5.95 8.71
CA ALA A 33 -23.15 4.57 9.11
C ALA A 33 -24.32 3.67 8.69
N LEU A 34 -24.10 2.36 8.60
CA LEU A 34 -25.17 1.42 8.26
C LEU A 34 -26.25 1.39 9.35
N ALA A 35 -27.50 1.22 8.92
CA ALA A 35 -28.67 1.05 9.77
C ALA A 35 -29.43 -0.24 9.40
N GLY A 36 -30.08 -0.85 10.39
CA GLY A 36 -30.95 -2.01 10.18
C GLY A 36 -30.72 -3.14 11.19
N PRO A 37 -31.56 -4.20 11.13
CA PRO A 37 -31.55 -5.27 12.13
C PRO A 37 -30.40 -6.27 11.98
N ALA A 38 -29.79 -6.37 10.80
CA ALA A 38 -28.80 -7.41 10.47
C ALA A 38 -27.42 -6.82 10.15
N LEU A 39 -26.90 -5.91 10.98
CA LEU A 39 -25.59 -5.30 10.74
C LEU A 39 -24.44 -6.31 10.97
N PRO A 40 -23.35 -6.23 10.19
CA PRO A 40 -22.20 -7.14 10.35
C PRO A 40 -21.40 -6.87 11.64
N GLY A 41 -21.70 -5.76 12.32
CA GLY A 41 -21.15 -5.43 13.63
C GLY A 41 -21.46 -3.99 14.02
N ALA A 42 -20.97 -3.59 15.19
CA ALA A 42 -21.12 -2.23 15.68
C ALA A 42 -20.28 -1.25 14.83
N ALA A 43 -20.81 -0.07 14.55
CA ALA A 43 -20.10 0.97 13.80
C ALA A 43 -18.83 1.42 14.54
N ARG A 44 -17.75 1.61 13.80
CA ARG A 44 -16.47 2.13 14.28
C ARG A 44 -15.84 3.08 13.28
N PHE A 45 -15.12 4.07 13.79
CA PHE A 45 -14.37 5.00 12.95
C PHE A 45 -13.15 4.28 12.35
N ALA A 46 -12.98 4.36 11.03
CA ALA A 46 -11.90 3.70 10.31
C ALA A 46 -10.88 4.66 9.69
N GLY A 47 -11.24 5.93 9.50
CA GLY A 47 -10.31 6.93 8.99
C GLY A 47 -10.99 8.16 8.41
N LEU A 48 -10.16 9.12 8.05
CA LEU A 48 -10.54 10.34 7.35
C LEU A 48 -9.60 10.58 6.17
N GLY A 49 -10.14 11.12 5.09
CA GLY A 49 -9.39 11.67 3.96
C GLY A 49 -9.28 13.19 4.12
N GLN A 50 -8.12 13.74 3.76
CA GLN A 50 -7.88 15.18 3.74
C GLN A 50 -7.31 15.63 2.40
N ALA A 51 -7.77 16.78 1.94
CA ALA A 51 -7.18 17.52 0.82
C ALA A 51 -7.09 19.01 1.22
N ASP A 52 -5.96 19.65 0.95
CA ASP A 52 -5.70 21.07 1.27
C ASP A 52 -6.02 21.44 2.73
N GLY A 53 -5.73 20.53 3.67
CA GLY A 53 -5.98 20.72 5.10
C GLY A 53 -7.44 20.64 5.53
N ARG A 54 -8.36 20.27 4.63
CA ARG A 54 -9.78 20.06 4.89
C ARG A 54 -10.12 18.57 4.87
N ILE A 55 -11.01 18.15 5.76
CA ILE A 55 -11.56 16.79 5.73
C ILE A 55 -12.50 16.69 4.52
N THR A 56 -12.19 15.76 3.63
CA THR A 56 -12.96 15.52 2.39
C THR A 56 -13.67 14.19 2.40
N SER A 57 -13.18 13.21 3.17
CA SER A 57 -13.89 11.95 3.37
C SER A 57 -13.81 11.43 4.80
N VAL A 58 -14.81 10.64 5.19
CA VAL A 58 -14.86 9.92 6.46
C VAL A 58 -15.31 8.49 6.21
N ARG A 59 -14.60 7.54 6.82
CA ARG A 59 -14.89 6.12 6.69
C ARG A 59 -15.30 5.50 8.02
N VAL A 60 -16.43 4.80 7.99
CA VAL A 60 -16.98 4.00 9.09
C VAL A 60 -16.98 2.53 8.68
N VAL A 61 -16.62 1.63 9.59
CA VAL A 61 -16.61 0.18 9.34
C VAL A 61 -17.50 -0.56 10.33
N HIS A 62 -18.02 -1.69 9.86
CA HIS A 62 -18.85 -2.63 10.61
C HIS A 62 -18.29 -4.05 10.42
N GLY A 63 -18.23 -4.81 11.52
CA GLY A 63 -17.64 -6.15 11.54
C GLY A 63 -16.12 -6.13 11.74
N GLU A 64 -15.56 -7.28 12.13
CA GLU A 64 -14.13 -7.47 12.37
C GLU A 64 -13.59 -8.74 11.73
N GLY A 65 -12.32 -8.68 11.33
CA GLY A 65 -11.57 -9.85 10.94
C GLY A 65 -11.77 -10.28 9.49
N LEU A 66 -10.90 -11.19 9.07
CA LEU A 66 -10.82 -11.64 7.68
C LEU A 66 -11.84 -12.71 7.31
N THR A 67 -12.66 -13.19 8.25
CA THR A 67 -13.57 -14.33 8.04
C THR A 67 -15.04 -14.03 8.35
N LEU A 68 -15.34 -12.94 9.06
CA LEU A 68 -16.71 -12.55 9.40
C LEU A 68 -17.29 -11.58 8.36
N PRO A 69 -18.62 -11.45 8.26
CA PRO A 69 -19.25 -10.39 7.48
C PRO A 69 -18.65 -9.02 7.82
N TRP A 70 -18.43 -8.21 6.79
CA TRP A 70 -17.77 -6.91 6.92
C TRP A 70 -18.41 -5.90 5.99
N ALA A 71 -18.48 -4.64 6.42
CA ALA A 71 -18.87 -3.55 5.55
C ALA A 71 -18.19 -2.24 5.95
N ALA A 72 -18.00 -1.35 4.98
CA ALA A 72 -17.54 0.01 5.16
C ALA A 72 -18.51 0.99 4.51
N VAL A 73 -18.69 2.13 5.14
CA VAL A 73 -19.38 3.30 4.60
C VAL A 73 -18.36 4.41 4.50
N GLU A 74 -18.13 4.93 3.31
CA GLU A 74 -17.34 6.13 3.07
C GLU A 74 -18.28 7.27 2.66
N THR A 75 -18.11 8.39 3.33
CA THR A 75 -18.82 9.63 3.04
C THR A 75 -17.82 10.64 2.48
N VAL A 76 -18.09 11.19 1.29
CA VAL A 76 -17.22 12.15 0.61
C VAL A 76 -17.97 13.45 0.34
N CYS A 77 -17.34 14.59 0.60
CA CYS A 77 -17.84 15.90 0.20
C CYS A 77 -17.44 16.22 -1.25
N ARG A 78 -18.42 16.49 -2.12
CA ARG A 78 -18.19 16.88 -3.53
C ARG A 78 -18.00 18.39 -3.71
N SER A 79 -18.43 19.20 -2.74
CA SER A 79 -18.38 20.65 -2.87
C SER A 79 -16.95 21.18 -2.68
N GLY A 80 -16.44 21.90 -3.68
CA GLY A 80 -15.14 22.58 -3.61
C GLY A 80 -13.92 21.67 -3.73
N THR A 81 -14.11 20.39 -4.05
CA THR A 81 -13.03 19.42 -4.27
C THR A 81 -13.07 18.94 -5.72
N SER A 82 -11.91 18.82 -6.38
CA SER A 82 -11.80 18.19 -7.70
C SER A 82 -11.82 16.65 -7.62
N PHE A 83 -12.33 16.11 -6.51
CA PHE A 83 -12.23 14.68 -6.20
C PHE A 83 -13.25 13.90 -7.03
N ASP A 84 -12.75 13.14 -7.99
CA ASP A 84 -13.51 12.07 -8.61
C ASP A 84 -13.31 10.81 -7.76
N SER A 85 -14.39 10.30 -7.16
CA SER A 85 -14.36 9.11 -6.28
C SER A 85 -14.05 7.80 -7.01
N GLY A 86 -13.52 7.88 -8.24
CA GLY A 86 -13.17 6.76 -9.09
C GLY A 86 -14.35 5.86 -9.45
N PRO A 87 -14.12 4.77 -10.19
CA PRO A 87 -15.15 3.79 -10.49
C PRO A 87 -15.54 2.98 -9.25
N LEU A 88 -16.84 2.70 -9.07
CA LEU A 88 -17.36 1.90 -7.94
C LEU A 88 -16.75 0.49 -7.86
N ARG A 89 -16.35 -0.07 -9.00
CA ARG A 89 -15.57 -1.31 -9.08
C ARG A 89 -14.25 -1.23 -8.30
N GLY A 90 -13.54 -0.10 -8.38
CA GLY A 90 -12.27 0.09 -7.68
C GLY A 90 -12.39 -0.03 -6.17
N GLU A 91 -13.54 0.36 -5.62
CA GLU A 91 -13.84 0.23 -4.17
C GLU A 91 -13.96 -1.23 -3.74
N VAL A 92 -14.59 -2.05 -4.58
CA VAL A 92 -14.67 -3.50 -4.36
C VAL A 92 -13.28 -4.13 -4.48
N GLU A 93 -12.49 -3.73 -5.48
CA GLU A 93 -11.13 -4.23 -5.67
C GLU A 93 -10.21 -3.89 -4.49
N VAL A 94 -10.30 -2.67 -3.94
CA VAL A 94 -9.57 -2.27 -2.71
C VAL A 94 -9.98 -3.17 -1.53
N GLY A 95 -11.29 -3.41 -1.36
CA GLY A 95 -11.80 -4.32 -0.33
C GLY A 95 -11.28 -5.75 -0.48
N MET A 96 -11.38 -6.32 -1.69
CA MET A 96 -10.90 -7.66 -2.03
C MET A 96 -9.40 -7.80 -1.78
N ARG A 97 -8.59 -6.82 -2.21
CA ARG A 97 -7.14 -6.79 -1.99
C ARG A 97 -6.80 -6.77 -0.50
N GLY A 98 -7.48 -5.95 0.29
CA GLY A 98 -7.30 -5.89 1.75
C GLY A 98 -7.61 -7.21 2.47
N HIS A 99 -8.37 -8.10 1.83
CA HIS A 99 -8.76 -9.40 2.36
C HIS A 99 -8.11 -10.60 1.65
N GLY A 100 -7.17 -10.35 0.73
CA GLY A 100 -6.43 -11.42 0.08
C GLY A 100 -7.15 -12.12 -1.08
N HIS A 101 -8.25 -11.55 -1.60
CA HIS A 101 -9.02 -12.14 -2.70
C HIS A 101 -8.56 -11.62 -4.05
N ARG A 102 -8.61 -12.47 -5.09
CA ARG A 102 -8.25 -12.11 -6.47
C ARG A 102 -9.47 -11.63 -7.26
N PHE A 103 -9.25 -10.70 -8.19
CA PHE A 103 -10.28 -10.11 -9.03
C PHE A 103 -10.70 -11.05 -10.17
N ALA A 104 -9.78 -11.88 -10.65
CA ALA A 104 -10.06 -12.89 -11.67
C ALA A 104 -10.94 -14.06 -11.19
N ASP A 105 -11.08 -14.26 -9.87
CA ASP A 105 -11.82 -15.38 -9.29
C ASP A 105 -13.34 -15.13 -9.21
N VAL A 106 -13.82 -13.99 -9.69
CA VAL A 106 -15.21 -13.56 -9.52
C VAL A 106 -15.82 -13.00 -10.80
N GLU A 107 -17.12 -13.22 -10.97
CA GLU A 107 -17.90 -12.57 -12.01
C GLU A 107 -18.35 -11.17 -11.56
N TRP A 108 -18.26 -10.21 -12.48
CA TRP A 108 -18.60 -8.82 -12.21
C TRP A 108 -19.97 -8.48 -12.79
N THR A 109 -20.82 -7.86 -11.99
CA THR A 109 -22.11 -7.33 -12.46
C THR A 109 -22.30 -5.90 -11.98
N GLU A 110 -22.91 -5.09 -12.83
CA GLU A 110 -23.25 -3.70 -12.52
C GLU A 110 -24.74 -3.47 -12.74
N GLY A 111 -25.34 -2.61 -11.92
CA GLY A 111 -26.74 -2.26 -12.03
C GLY A 111 -27.11 -1.05 -11.21
N ASP A 112 -28.40 -0.75 -11.19
CA ASP A 112 -28.98 0.28 -10.34
C ASP A 112 -29.46 -0.33 -9.01
N THR A 113 -29.51 0.50 -7.98
CA THR A 113 -30.06 0.13 -6.67
C THR A 113 -30.73 1.33 -6.03
N THR A 114 -31.43 1.09 -4.93
CA THR A 114 -31.99 2.15 -4.07
C THR A 114 -31.36 2.04 -2.69
N VAL A 115 -30.87 3.17 -2.18
CA VAL A 115 -30.29 3.30 -0.83
C VAL A 115 -31.23 4.16 0.00
N LEU A 116 -31.60 3.71 1.19
CA LEU A 116 -32.33 4.53 2.15
C LEU A 116 -31.34 5.38 2.94
N VAL A 117 -31.31 6.69 2.69
CA VAL A 117 -30.48 7.66 3.41
C VAL A 117 -31.37 8.43 4.38
N ASP A 118 -31.20 8.20 5.69
CA ASP A 118 -32.09 8.72 6.74
C ASP A 118 -33.58 8.41 6.47
N GLY A 119 -33.85 7.21 5.94
CA GLY A 119 -35.20 6.75 5.57
C GLY A 119 -35.72 7.28 4.22
N VAL A 120 -34.98 8.15 3.52
CA VAL A 120 -35.34 8.65 2.19
C VAL A 120 -34.73 7.76 1.11
N ALA A 121 -35.55 7.31 0.16
CA ALA A 121 -35.07 6.53 -0.98
C ALA A 121 -34.25 7.39 -1.95
N VAL A 122 -32.99 6.99 -2.16
CA VAL A 122 -32.04 7.64 -3.08
C VAL A 122 -31.59 6.63 -4.13
N ALA A 123 -31.70 6.99 -5.40
CA ALA A 123 -31.19 6.17 -6.49
C ALA A 123 -29.66 6.05 -6.40
N GLY A 124 -29.14 4.86 -6.64
CA GLY A 124 -27.72 4.57 -6.58
C GLY A 124 -27.28 3.56 -7.62
N ARG A 125 -25.97 3.36 -7.69
CA ARG A 125 -25.32 2.34 -8.52
C ARG A 125 -24.86 1.20 -7.64
N LEU A 126 -24.85 -0.01 -8.18
CA LEU A 126 -24.41 -1.23 -7.52
C LEU A 126 -23.39 -1.94 -8.42
N VAL A 127 -22.29 -2.38 -7.82
CA VAL A 127 -21.35 -3.32 -8.42
C VAL A 127 -21.29 -4.56 -7.52
N ARG A 128 -21.30 -5.75 -8.11
CA ARG A 128 -21.05 -7.01 -7.41
C ARG A 128 -19.88 -7.75 -8.02
N ALA A 129 -19.15 -8.45 -7.15
CA ALA A 129 -18.05 -9.35 -7.46
C ALA A 129 -18.38 -10.72 -6.87
N GLY A 130 -18.95 -11.58 -7.71
CA GLY A 130 -19.53 -12.86 -7.31
C GLY A 130 -20.60 -12.68 -6.22
N ASP A 131 -20.70 -13.68 -5.35
CA ASP A 131 -21.72 -13.65 -4.30
C ASP A 131 -21.30 -12.91 -3.03
N ARG A 132 -19.99 -12.76 -2.83
CA ARG A 132 -19.45 -12.34 -1.55
C ARG A 132 -19.29 -10.84 -1.46
N TRP A 133 -18.92 -10.19 -2.56
CA TRP A 133 -18.51 -8.79 -2.58
C TRP A 133 -19.49 -7.93 -3.34
N TRP A 134 -19.76 -6.74 -2.81
CA TRP A 134 -20.50 -5.72 -3.53
C TRP A 134 -20.16 -4.32 -3.01
N ALA A 135 -20.42 -3.31 -3.84
CA ALA A 135 -20.43 -1.93 -3.42
C ALA A 135 -21.63 -1.20 -4.01
N ALA A 136 -22.20 -0.27 -3.24
CA ALA A 136 -23.27 0.61 -3.69
C ALA A 136 -22.84 2.07 -3.48
N ARG A 137 -23.22 2.94 -4.40
CA ARG A 137 -22.93 4.37 -4.31
C ARG A 137 -24.15 5.19 -4.65
N CYS A 138 -24.43 6.20 -3.85
CA CYS A 138 -25.49 7.17 -4.10
C CYS A 138 -25.00 8.58 -3.74
N SER A 139 -25.68 9.59 -4.27
CA SER A 139 -25.39 10.99 -3.94
C SER A 139 -26.66 11.65 -3.39
N ARG A 140 -26.50 12.43 -2.32
CA ARG A 140 -27.57 13.24 -1.74
C ARG A 140 -26.98 14.61 -1.42
N GLN A 141 -27.54 15.65 -2.06
CA GLN A 141 -26.99 17.02 -1.99
C GLN A 141 -25.50 17.02 -2.40
N ASP A 142 -24.63 17.61 -1.60
CA ASP A 142 -23.18 17.73 -1.87
C ASP A 142 -22.36 16.54 -1.34
N VAL A 143 -23.03 15.47 -0.93
CA VAL A 143 -22.40 14.31 -0.30
C VAL A 143 -22.59 13.06 -1.16
N GLU A 144 -21.50 12.33 -1.35
CA GLU A 144 -21.52 10.99 -1.91
C GLU A 144 -21.32 9.95 -0.81
N ILE A 145 -22.14 8.92 -0.83
CA ILE A 145 -22.08 7.81 0.12
C ILE A 145 -21.77 6.55 -0.66
N THR A 146 -20.64 5.94 -0.33
CA THR A 146 -20.22 4.65 -0.87
C THR A 146 -20.26 3.60 0.23
N VAL A 147 -20.94 2.50 -0.01
CA VAL A 147 -20.95 1.32 0.85
C VAL A 147 -20.21 0.20 0.14
N VAL A 148 -19.25 -0.44 0.81
CA VAL A 148 -18.57 -1.64 0.32
C VAL A 148 -18.77 -2.74 1.34
N ALA A 149 -19.10 -3.95 0.90
CA ALA A 149 -19.36 -5.04 1.82
C ALA A 149 -18.90 -6.40 1.30
N ARG A 150 -18.65 -7.28 2.27
CA ARG A 150 -18.28 -8.68 2.10
C ARG A 150 -19.15 -9.56 2.98
N ASP A 151 -19.70 -10.62 2.40
CA ASP A 151 -20.46 -11.67 3.10
C ASP A 151 -21.64 -11.12 3.92
N TRP A 152 -22.10 -9.91 3.59
CA TRP A 152 -23.22 -9.22 4.21
C TRP A 152 -24.18 -8.76 3.11
N ARG A 153 -25.46 -9.12 3.19
CA ARG A 153 -26.48 -8.79 2.19
C ARG A 153 -27.75 -8.31 2.90
N PRO A 154 -27.96 -7.00 3.02
CA PRO A 154 -29.22 -6.49 3.56
C PRO A 154 -30.35 -6.71 2.54
N GLU A 155 -31.57 -6.94 3.02
CA GLU A 155 -32.77 -6.86 2.16
C GLU A 155 -32.98 -5.43 1.65
N VAL A 156 -32.74 -4.46 2.53
CA VAL A 156 -32.83 -3.02 2.23
C VAL A 156 -31.57 -2.32 2.73
N LEU A 157 -30.79 -1.76 1.82
CA LEU A 157 -29.58 -1.02 2.18
C LEU A 157 -29.97 0.34 2.77
N SER A 158 -29.67 0.53 4.05
CA SER A 158 -29.99 1.76 4.78
C SER A 158 -28.75 2.33 5.46
N VAL A 159 -28.59 3.65 5.36
CA VAL A 159 -27.56 4.44 6.03
C VAL A 159 -28.22 5.60 6.78
N HIS A 160 -27.64 5.97 7.91
CA HIS A 160 -28.10 7.09 8.73
C HIS A 160 -26.95 8.01 9.09
N ALA A 161 -27.25 9.29 9.23
CA ALA A 161 -26.34 10.25 9.80
C ALA A 161 -26.08 9.92 11.28
N VAL A 162 -24.81 9.78 11.64
CA VAL A 162 -24.38 9.50 13.01
C VAL A 162 -24.48 10.78 13.82
N THR A 163 -25.36 10.79 14.82
CA THR A 163 -25.51 11.93 15.74
C THR A 163 -24.53 11.87 16.91
N GLU A 164 -24.15 10.67 17.35
CA GLU A 164 -23.27 10.44 18.51
C GLU A 164 -21.90 9.90 18.07
N LEU A 165 -21.01 10.79 17.65
CA LEU A 165 -19.66 10.44 17.20
C LEU A 165 -18.80 9.84 18.33
N THR A 166 -18.98 10.28 19.57
CA THR A 166 -18.18 9.86 20.73
C THR A 166 -18.20 8.33 20.91
N ALA A 167 -19.38 7.71 20.83
CA ALA A 167 -19.52 6.26 20.99
C ALA A 167 -18.83 5.47 19.87
N MET A 168 -18.78 6.03 18.66
CA MET A 168 -18.11 5.43 17.51
C MET A 168 -16.59 5.59 17.60
N LEU A 169 -16.10 6.76 18.02
CA LEU A 169 -14.68 7.06 18.16
C LEU A 169 -14.03 6.33 19.35
N ALA A 170 -14.79 6.04 20.39
CA ALA A 170 -14.33 5.27 21.55
C ALA A 170 -14.01 3.79 21.24
N ARG A 171 -14.44 3.29 20.08
CA ARG A 171 -14.21 1.90 19.67
C ARG A 171 -12.97 1.83 18.77
N PRO A 172 -11.86 1.23 19.22
CA PRO A 172 -10.69 1.10 18.36
C PRO A 172 -11.03 0.25 17.15
N HIS A 173 -10.69 0.74 15.95
CA HIS A 173 -10.66 -0.11 14.78
C HIS A 173 -9.38 -0.94 14.85
N VAL A 174 -9.53 -2.25 15.09
CA VAL A 174 -8.50 -3.20 14.76
C VAL A 174 -8.63 -3.40 13.26
N GLY A 175 -7.72 -2.79 12.47
CA GLY A 175 -7.66 -3.01 11.03
C GLY A 175 -7.60 -4.50 10.69
N PRO A 176 -7.79 -4.88 9.41
CA PRO A 176 -7.36 -6.21 8.99
C PRO A 176 -5.95 -6.41 9.56
N PRO A 177 -5.65 -7.54 10.22
CA PRO A 177 -4.35 -7.75 10.81
C PRO A 177 -3.34 -7.42 9.73
N GLY A 178 -2.50 -6.42 9.99
CA GLY A 178 -1.42 -6.13 9.08
C GLY A 178 -0.70 -7.45 8.83
N SER A 179 -0.14 -7.64 7.65
CA SER A 179 0.81 -8.71 7.37
C SER A 179 2.09 -8.62 8.26
N GLY A 180 2.05 -7.90 9.38
CA GLY A 180 2.97 -7.94 10.50
C GLY A 180 2.29 -8.58 11.70
N THR A 181 2.96 -9.61 12.22
CA THR A 181 2.61 -10.41 13.42
C THR A 181 1.38 -11.32 13.26
N GLY A 182 1.47 -12.28 12.33
CA GLY A 182 1.02 -13.63 12.69
C GLY A 182 1.76 -14.09 13.96
N PRO A 183 1.21 -15.08 14.71
CA PRO A 183 1.89 -15.62 15.89
C PRO A 183 3.33 -15.94 15.51
N ASP A 184 4.26 -15.69 16.43
CA ASP A 184 5.64 -16.16 16.32
C ASP A 184 5.61 -17.54 15.69
N ASP A 185 6.15 -17.64 14.47
CA ASP A 185 6.57 -18.91 13.92
C ASP A 185 8.08 -18.95 14.21
N PRO A 186 8.50 -19.38 15.42
CA PRO A 186 9.91 -19.52 15.74
C PRO A 186 10.42 -20.84 15.17
N GLU A 187 10.02 -21.22 13.96
CA GLU A 187 10.88 -22.09 13.20
C GLU A 187 11.95 -21.16 12.63
N ALA A 188 13.13 -21.18 13.25
CA ALA A 188 14.28 -20.36 12.91
C ALA A 188 14.56 -20.46 11.40
N ALA A 189 13.89 -19.61 10.63
CA ALA A 189 13.89 -19.69 9.18
C ALA A 189 15.34 -19.45 8.78
N ARG A 190 16.01 -20.50 8.33
CA ARG A 190 17.44 -20.44 8.04
C ARG A 190 17.60 -19.47 6.88
N VAL A 191 18.52 -18.52 7.03
CA VAL A 191 18.91 -17.65 5.91
C VAL A 191 19.40 -18.58 4.79
N PRO A 192 18.86 -18.46 3.56
CA PRO A 192 19.34 -19.24 2.43
C PRO A 192 20.86 -19.11 2.28
N ALA A 193 21.54 -20.22 1.95
CA ALA A 193 22.96 -20.19 1.68
C ALA A 193 23.27 -19.35 0.42
N GLY A 194 24.37 -18.60 0.44
CA GLY A 194 24.81 -17.78 -0.69
C GLY A 194 25.36 -16.42 -0.25
N GLU A 195 25.78 -15.62 -1.23
CA GLU A 195 26.25 -14.26 -0.98
C GLU A 195 25.09 -13.37 -0.49
N PRO A 196 25.16 -12.75 0.71
CA PRO A 196 24.03 -12.06 1.34
C PRO A 196 23.39 -10.98 0.46
N HIS A 197 24.20 -10.21 -0.28
CA HIS A 197 23.70 -9.18 -1.20
C HIS A 197 22.82 -9.76 -2.31
N ARG A 198 23.23 -10.91 -2.89
CA ARG A 198 22.47 -11.59 -3.95
C ARG A 198 21.16 -12.13 -3.42
N VAL A 199 21.19 -12.82 -2.28
CA VAL A 199 19.99 -13.39 -1.65
C VAL A 199 19.01 -12.28 -1.27
N LEU A 200 19.51 -11.16 -0.73
CA LEU A 200 18.69 -10.00 -0.38
C LEU A 200 18.04 -9.36 -1.63
N ALA A 201 18.81 -9.17 -2.71
CA ALA A 201 18.29 -8.67 -3.97
C ALA A 201 17.18 -9.57 -4.54
N ASP A 202 17.36 -10.90 -4.53
CA ASP A 202 16.35 -11.85 -5.01
C ASP A 202 15.06 -11.80 -4.18
N VAL A 203 15.18 -11.69 -2.86
CA VAL A 203 14.01 -11.55 -1.97
C VAL A 203 13.27 -10.25 -2.28
N CYS A 204 13.97 -9.12 -2.42
CA CYS A 204 13.35 -7.83 -2.75
C CYS A 204 12.63 -7.86 -4.10
N LEU A 205 13.28 -8.37 -5.14
CA LEU A 205 12.71 -8.48 -6.47
C LEU A 205 11.48 -9.40 -6.48
N ARG A 206 11.54 -10.55 -5.80
CA ARG A 206 10.38 -11.43 -5.61
C ARG A 206 9.22 -10.70 -4.94
N LEU A 207 9.45 -10.05 -3.79
CA LEU A 207 8.41 -9.32 -3.05
C LEU A 207 7.81 -8.16 -3.88
N GLY A 208 8.62 -7.48 -4.69
CA GLY A 208 8.13 -6.45 -5.60
C GLY A 208 7.22 -7.02 -6.70
N ARG A 209 7.54 -8.20 -7.26
CA ARG A 209 6.64 -8.90 -8.21
C ARG A 209 5.34 -9.34 -7.56
N GLU A 210 5.41 -9.89 -6.34
CA GLU A 210 4.22 -10.24 -5.56
C GLU A 210 3.35 -9.00 -5.29
N ARG A 211 3.97 -7.87 -4.95
CA ARG A 211 3.27 -6.58 -4.78
C ARG A 211 2.63 -6.10 -6.09
N ALA A 212 3.32 -6.20 -7.22
CA ALA A 212 2.78 -5.82 -8.52
C ALA A 212 1.57 -6.70 -8.90
N ALA A 213 1.68 -8.01 -8.68
CA ALA A 213 0.57 -8.95 -8.88
C ALA A 213 -0.63 -8.62 -7.96
N LEU A 214 -0.37 -8.30 -6.68
CA LEU A 214 -1.38 -7.84 -5.73
C LEU A 214 -2.12 -6.59 -6.20
N LEU A 215 -1.39 -5.63 -6.77
CA LEU A 215 -1.99 -4.40 -7.26
C LEU A 215 -2.85 -4.65 -8.50
N ALA A 216 -2.38 -5.50 -9.41
CA ALA A 216 -3.04 -5.81 -10.68
C ALA A 216 -4.27 -6.72 -10.55
N ASP A 217 -4.18 -7.78 -9.74
CA ASP A 217 -5.20 -8.84 -9.65
C ASP A 217 -5.70 -9.09 -8.21
N GLY A 218 -5.18 -8.38 -7.21
CA GLY A 218 -5.49 -8.71 -5.80
C GLY A 218 -4.76 -9.97 -5.33
N GLY A 219 -5.35 -10.69 -4.38
CA GLY A 219 -4.73 -11.86 -3.75
C GLY A 219 -3.98 -11.54 -2.46
N PRO A 220 -3.29 -12.52 -1.84
CA PRO A 220 -2.59 -12.32 -0.57
C PRO A 220 -1.45 -11.33 -0.73
N GLY A 221 -1.34 -10.38 0.21
CA GLY A 221 -0.24 -9.43 0.22
C GLY A 221 1.12 -10.11 0.44
N PRO A 222 2.21 -9.53 -0.09
CA PRO A 222 3.56 -10.06 0.09
C PRO A 222 3.91 -10.11 1.58
N ARG A 223 4.51 -11.22 2.01
CA ARG A 223 4.96 -11.41 3.39
C ARG A 223 6.47 -11.37 3.45
N LEU A 224 7.00 -10.52 4.32
CA LEU A 224 8.42 -10.53 4.61
C LEU A 224 8.82 -11.88 5.20
N PRO A 225 9.88 -12.53 4.71
CA PRO A 225 10.38 -13.75 5.33
C PRO A 225 10.79 -13.51 6.79
N GLY A 226 10.57 -14.48 7.68
CA GLY A 226 10.95 -14.37 9.09
C GLY A 226 12.45 -14.07 9.32
N TYR A 227 13.31 -14.45 8.36
CA TYR A 227 14.76 -14.17 8.39
C TYR A 227 15.17 -12.80 7.83
N TRP A 228 14.23 -11.95 7.42
CA TRP A 228 14.52 -10.67 6.75
C TRP A 228 15.55 -9.82 7.50
N ARG A 229 15.35 -9.64 8.81
CA ARG A 229 16.26 -8.84 9.66
C ARG A 229 17.66 -9.43 9.72
N THR A 230 17.77 -10.75 9.80
CA THR A 230 19.06 -11.45 9.85
C THR A 230 19.80 -11.32 8.52
N LEU A 231 19.09 -11.51 7.40
CA LEU A 231 19.64 -11.35 6.06
C LEU A 231 20.10 -9.91 5.80
N TRP A 232 19.31 -8.90 6.19
CA TRP A 232 19.70 -7.49 6.09
C TRP A 232 21.02 -7.22 6.82
N ARG A 233 21.10 -7.61 8.10
CA ARG A 233 22.33 -7.43 8.89
C ARG A 233 23.52 -8.18 8.31
N ALA A 234 23.31 -9.35 7.71
CA ALA A 234 24.37 -10.10 7.03
C ALA A 234 24.89 -9.35 5.80
N ALA A 235 24.00 -8.76 4.98
CA ALA A 235 24.39 -7.94 3.84
C ALA A 235 25.15 -6.67 4.29
N VAL A 236 24.65 -5.96 5.31
CA VAL A 236 25.34 -4.76 5.84
C VAL A 236 26.74 -5.09 6.37
N ARG A 237 26.89 -6.14 7.19
CA ARG A 237 28.22 -6.56 7.65
C ARG A 237 29.14 -6.94 6.49
N ARG A 238 28.60 -7.67 5.51
CA ARG A 238 29.37 -8.07 4.34
C ARG A 238 29.81 -6.85 3.51
N GLN A 239 28.97 -5.82 3.40
CA GLN A 239 29.33 -4.56 2.76
C GLN A 239 30.44 -3.83 3.53
N MET A 240 30.37 -3.79 4.86
CA MET A 240 31.44 -3.21 5.70
C MET A 240 32.78 -3.91 5.42
N GLU A 241 32.79 -5.25 5.37
CA GLU A 241 34.00 -6.05 5.10
C GLU A 241 34.57 -5.80 3.70
N LEU A 242 33.71 -5.72 2.68
CA LEU A 242 34.14 -5.61 1.28
C LEU A 242 34.64 -4.21 0.93
N ALA A 243 34.03 -3.17 1.49
CA ALA A 243 34.30 -1.77 1.12
C ALA A 243 35.02 -0.96 2.20
N ASP A 244 35.38 -1.58 3.34
CA ASP A 244 35.96 -0.94 4.52
C ASP A 244 35.16 0.30 4.98
N GLN A 245 33.84 0.12 5.08
CA GLN A 245 32.89 1.19 5.40
C GLN A 245 32.34 1.06 6.81
N PRO A 246 32.07 2.17 7.53
CA PRO A 246 31.35 2.13 8.78
C PRO A 246 29.88 1.71 8.56
N GLU A 247 29.27 1.10 9.57
CA GLU A 247 27.91 0.52 9.48
C GLU A 247 26.86 1.48 8.90
N PRO A 248 26.76 2.78 9.28
CA PRO A 248 25.77 3.69 8.69
C PRO A 248 26.00 4.02 7.21
N VAL A 249 27.22 3.85 6.70
CA VAL A 249 27.54 4.01 5.27
C VAL A 249 27.21 2.72 4.53
N ALA A 250 27.57 1.56 5.08
CA ALA A 250 27.25 0.26 4.53
C ALA A 250 25.73 0.01 4.44
N ASP A 251 24.97 0.34 5.49
CA ASP A 251 23.50 0.24 5.50
C ASP A 251 22.84 1.10 4.42
N ARG A 252 23.35 2.32 4.22
CA ARG A 252 22.90 3.20 3.13
C ARG A 252 23.27 2.65 1.76
N ALA A 253 24.46 2.07 1.59
CA ALA A 253 24.87 1.47 0.33
C ALA A 253 23.98 0.27 -0.05
N VAL A 254 23.69 -0.61 0.91
CA VAL A 254 22.75 -1.74 0.73
C VAL A 254 21.35 -1.22 0.40
N SER A 255 20.88 -0.19 1.10
CA SER A 255 19.58 0.43 0.83
C SER A 255 19.52 1.03 -0.59
N GLY A 256 20.54 1.78 -1.01
CA GLY A 256 20.63 2.39 -2.34
C GLY A 256 20.64 1.35 -3.45
N MET A 257 21.43 0.28 -3.28
CA MET A 257 21.48 -0.86 -4.19
C MET A 257 20.09 -1.51 -4.39
N LEU A 258 19.37 -1.78 -3.31
CA LEU A 258 18.03 -2.39 -3.40
C LEU A 258 16.99 -1.44 -3.97
N ALA A 259 17.09 -0.15 -3.64
CA ALA A 259 16.24 0.88 -4.22
C ALA A 259 16.44 0.98 -5.74
N GLN A 260 17.68 0.90 -6.23
CA GLN A 260 17.98 0.88 -7.66
C GLN A 260 17.32 -0.31 -8.36
N LEU A 261 17.53 -1.53 -7.83
CA LEU A 261 16.98 -2.75 -8.41
C LEU A 261 15.45 -2.76 -8.37
N SER A 262 14.84 -2.26 -7.31
CA SER A 262 13.37 -2.13 -7.22
C SER A 262 12.86 -1.11 -8.23
N THR A 263 13.56 0.03 -8.40
CA THR A 263 13.18 1.05 -9.39
C THR A 263 13.31 0.52 -10.82
N LEU A 264 14.32 -0.30 -11.12
CA LEU A 264 14.43 -1.01 -12.41
C LEU A 264 13.25 -1.98 -12.61
N GLN A 265 12.92 -2.76 -11.59
CA GLN A 265 11.79 -3.69 -11.67
C GLN A 265 10.45 -2.97 -11.91
N ASP A 266 10.25 -1.79 -11.33
CA ASP A 266 9.02 -1.02 -11.46
C ASP A 266 8.97 -0.22 -12.78
N GLY A 267 10.11 0.23 -13.30
CA GLY A 267 10.17 1.15 -14.44
C GLY A 267 10.63 0.58 -15.78
N ALA A 268 11.36 -0.55 -15.81
CA ALA A 268 12.00 -1.05 -17.02
C ALA A 268 11.40 -2.38 -17.51
N ASP A 269 10.73 -2.36 -18.67
CA ASP A 269 10.11 -3.54 -19.27
C ASP A 269 11.11 -4.66 -19.54
N TRP A 270 12.30 -4.32 -20.07
CA TRP A 270 13.36 -5.30 -20.34
C TRP A 270 13.80 -6.03 -19.07
N PHE A 271 13.84 -5.34 -17.92
CA PHE A 271 14.25 -5.94 -16.64
C PHE A 271 13.21 -6.97 -16.16
N ARG A 272 11.93 -6.75 -16.47
CA ARG A 272 10.85 -7.69 -16.16
C ARG A 272 10.81 -8.86 -17.14
N ALA A 273 10.87 -8.56 -18.44
CA ALA A 273 10.63 -9.52 -19.51
C ALA A 273 11.83 -10.41 -19.85
N ASP A 274 13.06 -9.87 -19.78
CA ASP A 274 14.27 -10.60 -20.15
C ASP A 274 15.05 -11.07 -18.92
N ALA A 275 15.04 -12.39 -18.67
CA ALA A 275 15.72 -12.98 -17.53
C ALA A 275 17.25 -12.83 -17.59
N ARG A 276 17.84 -12.90 -18.78
CA ARG A 276 19.29 -12.81 -18.95
C ARG A 276 19.77 -11.39 -18.70
N LEU A 277 19.09 -10.38 -19.28
CA LEU A 277 19.42 -8.98 -19.03
C LEU A 277 19.23 -8.61 -17.56
N ARG A 278 18.16 -9.11 -16.92
CA ARG A 278 17.92 -8.91 -15.49
C ARG A 278 19.05 -9.49 -14.63
N GLU A 279 19.42 -10.75 -14.86
CA GLU A 279 20.49 -11.40 -14.09
C GLU A 279 21.82 -10.65 -14.20
N ARG A 280 22.15 -10.20 -15.41
CA ARG A 280 23.35 -9.40 -15.66
C ARG A 280 23.28 -8.04 -14.96
N ALA A 281 22.16 -7.31 -15.08
CA ALA A 281 21.98 -6.02 -14.42
C ALA A 281 22.09 -6.13 -12.89
N VAL A 282 21.54 -7.18 -12.30
CA VAL A 282 21.72 -7.48 -10.88
C VAL A 282 23.18 -7.71 -10.56
N ALA A 283 23.86 -8.62 -11.27
CA ALA A 283 25.27 -8.93 -11.02
C ALA A 283 26.17 -7.68 -11.10
N GLU A 284 26.00 -6.86 -12.16
CA GLU A 284 26.79 -5.64 -12.32
C GLU A 284 26.48 -4.58 -11.25
N THR A 285 25.22 -4.47 -10.83
CA THR A 285 24.84 -3.58 -9.71
C THR A 285 25.46 -4.04 -8.40
N LEU A 286 25.49 -5.35 -8.12
CA LEU A 286 26.15 -5.90 -6.94
C LEU A 286 27.66 -5.59 -6.98
N LEU A 287 28.34 -5.89 -8.10
CA LEU A 287 29.78 -5.64 -8.25
C LEU A 287 30.15 -4.18 -8.02
N PHE A 288 29.36 -3.26 -8.57
CA PHE A 288 29.59 -1.83 -8.43
C PHE A 288 29.28 -1.33 -7.01
N ALA A 289 28.14 -1.73 -6.44
CA ALA A 289 27.71 -1.27 -5.11
C ALA A 289 28.62 -1.79 -3.97
N THR A 290 29.18 -2.99 -4.11
CA THR A 290 30.11 -3.56 -3.14
C THR A 290 31.57 -3.15 -3.38
N SER A 291 31.82 -2.22 -4.32
CA SER A 291 33.17 -1.80 -4.73
C SER A 291 34.10 -2.93 -5.18
N LEU A 292 33.56 -4.10 -5.56
CA LEU A 292 34.34 -5.23 -6.06
C LEU A 292 34.84 -4.98 -7.49
N SER A 293 34.07 -4.23 -8.28
CA SER A 293 34.50 -3.74 -9.59
C SER A 293 33.72 -2.49 -9.98
N GLU A 294 34.44 -1.41 -10.29
CA GLU A 294 33.86 -0.24 -10.96
C GLU A 294 33.87 -0.37 -12.49
N ALA A 295 34.60 -1.37 -13.02
CA ALA A 295 34.76 -1.63 -14.44
C ALA A 295 33.64 -2.54 -14.98
N VAL A 296 32.39 -2.23 -14.65
CA VAL A 296 31.20 -2.92 -15.18
C VAL A 296 30.67 -2.16 -16.40
N SER A 297 30.05 -2.89 -17.33
CA SER A 297 29.52 -2.27 -18.56
C SER A 297 28.39 -1.26 -18.28
N SER A 298 27.68 -1.44 -17.18
CA SER A 298 26.66 -0.52 -16.65
C SER A 298 27.21 0.67 -15.86
N ALA A 299 28.53 0.91 -15.79
CA ALA A 299 29.11 1.93 -14.91
C ALA A 299 28.55 3.35 -15.15
N GLY A 300 28.18 3.70 -16.38
CA GLY A 300 27.48 4.96 -16.69
C GLY A 300 26.13 5.08 -15.96
N ALA A 301 25.34 4.00 -15.99
CA ALA A 301 24.05 3.91 -15.32
C ALA A 301 24.17 3.89 -13.78
N GLN A 302 25.20 3.23 -13.25
CA GLN A 302 25.49 3.22 -11.81
C GLN A 302 25.85 4.62 -11.28
N ARG A 303 26.67 5.38 -12.01
CA ARG A 303 26.99 6.77 -11.65
C ARG A 303 25.79 7.70 -11.78
N ALA A 304 24.92 7.46 -12.78
CA ALA A 304 23.66 8.21 -12.90
C ALA A 304 22.75 7.95 -11.70
N TRP A 305 22.69 6.70 -11.21
CA TRP A 305 21.95 6.37 -9.99
C TRP A 305 22.47 7.12 -8.76
N GLN A 306 23.79 7.18 -8.55
CA GLN A 306 24.37 7.92 -7.43
C GLN A 306 23.99 9.40 -7.45
N ARG A 307 24.03 10.05 -8.63
CA ARG A 307 23.57 11.45 -8.80
C ARG A 307 22.09 11.58 -8.46
N ARG A 308 21.26 10.65 -8.95
CA ARG A 308 19.83 10.63 -8.65
C ARG A 308 19.58 10.52 -7.15
N GLU A 309 20.24 9.61 -6.43
CA GLU A 309 20.10 9.51 -4.97
C GLU A 309 20.46 10.81 -4.26
N GLU A 310 21.51 11.49 -4.69
CA GLU A 310 21.91 12.77 -4.11
C GLU A 310 20.84 13.86 -4.32
N THR A 311 20.22 13.92 -5.50
CA THR A 311 19.11 14.86 -5.76
C THR A 311 17.86 14.54 -4.92
N VAL A 312 17.55 13.26 -4.67
CA VAL A 312 16.41 12.85 -3.84
C VAL A 312 16.62 13.25 -2.38
N ARG A 313 17.86 13.22 -1.89
CA ARG A 313 18.21 13.64 -0.52
C ARG A 313 18.14 15.16 -0.32
N ARG A 314 17.95 15.92 -1.40
CA ARG A 314 17.87 17.39 -1.40
C ARG A 314 16.46 17.87 -1.78
N PRO A 315 15.54 17.94 -0.82
CA PRO A 315 14.15 18.35 -1.09
C PRO A 315 14.05 19.81 -1.56
N ASP A 316 15.05 20.63 -1.26
CA ASP A 316 15.21 22.03 -1.69
C ASP A 316 15.37 22.19 -3.21
N LEU A 317 15.77 21.13 -3.92
CA LEU A 317 15.93 21.21 -5.37
C LEU A 317 14.58 21.34 -6.09
N PRO A 318 14.53 22.07 -7.21
CA PRO A 318 13.39 22.07 -8.12
C PRO A 318 12.99 20.65 -8.58
N VAL A 319 11.68 20.42 -8.73
CA VAL A 319 11.12 19.14 -9.21
C VAL A 319 11.71 18.72 -10.57
N GLN A 320 11.97 19.69 -11.43
CA GLN A 320 12.52 19.48 -12.77
C GLN A 320 13.94 18.90 -12.74
N ILE A 321 14.76 19.32 -11.76
CA ILE A 321 16.12 18.79 -11.59
C ILE A 321 16.08 17.33 -11.13
N ARG A 322 15.16 17.00 -10.21
CA ARG A 322 14.95 15.60 -9.78
C ARG A 322 14.41 14.73 -10.92
N ALA A 323 13.51 15.26 -11.73
CA ALA A 323 12.97 14.56 -12.90
C ALA A 323 14.06 14.29 -13.95
N ALA A 324 14.90 15.28 -14.26
CA ALA A 324 16.01 15.10 -15.20
C ALA A 324 17.02 14.05 -14.72
N ALA A 325 17.37 14.03 -13.42
CA ALA A 325 18.27 13.00 -12.87
C ALA A 325 17.66 11.58 -12.91
N ASP A 326 16.33 11.48 -12.79
CA ASP A 326 15.59 10.22 -12.93
C ASP A 326 15.55 9.75 -14.39
N GLU A 327 15.37 10.67 -15.35
CA GLU A 327 15.40 10.41 -16.79
C GLU A 327 16.80 9.96 -17.25
N ASP A 328 17.86 10.72 -16.91
CA ASP A 328 19.26 10.38 -17.23
C ASP A 328 19.63 8.95 -16.78
N TRP A 329 19.16 8.56 -15.60
CA TRP A 329 19.41 7.23 -15.05
C TRP A 329 18.66 6.14 -15.84
N ARG A 330 17.40 6.37 -16.22
CA ARG A 330 16.64 5.42 -17.06
C ARG A 330 17.25 5.27 -18.45
N ASP A 331 17.68 6.38 -19.05
CA ASP A 331 18.29 6.39 -20.37
C ASP A 331 19.61 5.61 -20.38
N ALA A 332 20.45 5.80 -19.36
CA ALA A 332 21.71 5.07 -19.23
C ALA A 332 21.49 3.55 -19.13
N TRP A 333 20.50 3.11 -18.36
CA TRP A 333 20.14 1.68 -18.27
C TRP A 333 19.51 1.13 -19.55
N SER A 334 18.70 1.94 -20.25
CA SER A 334 18.08 1.54 -21.51
C SER A 334 19.13 1.41 -22.62
N ALA A 335 20.09 2.34 -22.70
CA ALA A 335 21.22 2.27 -23.62
C ALA A 335 22.07 1.02 -23.35
N TRP A 336 22.34 0.72 -22.07
CA TRP A 336 23.02 -0.50 -21.66
C TRP A 336 22.28 -1.77 -22.11
N ALA A 337 20.97 -1.85 -21.88
CA ALA A 337 20.16 -3.01 -22.24
C ALA A 337 20.13 -3.23 -23.75
N ASN A 338 19.94 -2.16 -24.52
CA ASN A 338 19.92 -2.20 -25.99
C ASN A 338 21.26 -2.65 -26.57
N GLY A 339 22.39 -2.19 -25.98
CA GLY A 339 23.73 -2.61 -26.40
C GLY A 339 23.98 -4.11 -26.23
N HIS A 340 23.43 -4.73 -25.18
CA HIS A 340 23.59 -6.16 -24.91
C HIS A 340 22.56 -7.03 -25.64
N ALA A 341 21.39 -6.48 -25.97
CA ALA A 341 20.42 -7.14 -26.84
C ALA A 341 20.95 -7.26 -28.28
N ALA A 342 21.74 -6.28 -28.74
CA ALA A 342 22.35 -6.27 -30.06
C ALA A 342 23.59 -7.18 -30.19
N ASP A 343 24.28 -7.49 -29.08
CA ASP A 343 25.46 -8.34 -29.05
C ASP A 343 25.40 -9.36 -27.89
N PRO A 344 24.72 -10.51 -28.10
CA PRO A 344 24.53 -11.51 -27.06
C PRO A 344 25.82 -12.31 -26.74
N ALA A 345 26.96 -12.02 -27.37
CA ALA A 345 28.25 -12.65 -27.08
C ALA A 345 29.10 -11.85 -26.07
N ARG A 346 28.71 -10.61 -25.77
CA ARG A 346 29.30 -9.77 -24.71
C ARG A 346 28.63 -9.98 -23.38
#